data_AF-A0A7S4LPN5-F1
#
_entry.id   AF-A0A7S4LPN5-F1
#
_cell.length_a   1.000
_cell.length_b   1.000
_cell.length_c   1.000
_cell.angle_alpha   90.00
_cell.angle_beta   90.00
_cell.angle_gamma   90.00
#
_symmetry.space_group_name_H-M   'P 1'
#
loop_
_entity.id
_entity.type
_entity.pdbx_description
1 polymer ?
#
loop_
_entity_poly.entity_id
_entity_poly.type
_entity_poly.pdbx_seq_one_letter_code
_entity_poly.pdbx_strand_id
1 'polypeptide(L)'
;EEISSMILVKMKETAEAFLGGTVNDAVVTVPAYFNDSQRQATKDAGAIAGINVLRIINEPTAAAIAYGLDKKASGERNVLIYDMGGGTFDVSLLTIEDGIFEVKATAGDTHLGGEDFDNRIVDFCMQDFKRKNRGKDLAGNQRALRRLRTQCERAKRTLSSSTNATIEIDSLFDGIDYTCSLSRARFEELCMDYFRNSMGPVEKCLKDSGIDKRSVHEVVMVGGSTRIPKVQSMIQEFFNGKAPNNSINPDEAVAYGAAVQAAILTGEGSSQ
;
A
#
# COMPACT_ATOMS: atom_id res chain seq x y z
N GLU A 1 -4.76 8.79 -18.10
CA GLU A 1 -5.56 7.67 -18.64
C GLU A 1 -4.69 6.76 -19.50
N GLU A 2 -4.04 7.27 -20.56
CA GLU A 2 -3.23 6.47 -21.50
C GLU A 2 -2.05 5.71 -20.86
N ILE A 3 -1.34 6.32 -19.92
CA ILE A 3 -0.25 5.62 -19.21
C ILE A 3 -0.81 4.48 -18.36
N SER A 4 -1.92 4.72 -17.66
CA SER A 4 -2.59 3.69 -16.85
C SER A 4 -3.14 2.56 -17.73
N SER A 5 -3.64 2.86 -18.93
CA SER A 5 -4.11 1.83 -19.87
C SER A 5 -2.97 0.93 -20.32
N MET A 6 -1.75 1.44 -20.52
CA MET A 6 -0.58 0.59 -20.83
C MET A 6 -0.28 -0.42 -19.71
N ILE A 7 -0.43 -0.01 -18.44
CA ILE A 7 -0.30 -0.91 -17.29
C ILE A 7 -1.41 -1.96 -17.29
N LEU A 8 -2.66 -1.56 -17.54
CA LEU A 8 -3.80 -2.48 -17.62
C LEU A 8 -3.65 -3.48 -18.77
N VAL A 9 -3.16 -3.04 -19.95
CA VAL A 9 -2.81 -3.93 -21.06
C VAL A 9 -1.77 -4.96 -20.62
N LYS A 10 -0.72 -4.53 -19.91
CA LYS A 10 0.30 -5.47 -19.43
C LYS A 10 -0.27 -6.51 -18.46
N MET A 11 -1.18 -6.10 -17.59
CA MET A 11 -1.86 -7.01 -16.66
C MET A 11 -2.81 -7.97 -17.39
N LYS A 12 -3.55 -7.47 -18.40
CA LYS A 12 -4.38 -8.29 -19.29
C LYS A 12 -3.55 -9.36 -20.01
N GLU A 13 -2.47 -8.96 -20.68
CA GLU A 13 -1.57 -9.90 -21.37
C GLU A 13 -1.03 -10.99 -20.43
N THR A 14 -0.72 -10.61 -19.19
CA THR A 14 -0.24 -11.55 -18.16
C THR A 14 -1.34 -12.55 -17.79
N ALA A 15 -2.58 -12.10 -17.61
CA ALA A 15 -3.72 -12.97 -17.34
C ALA A 15 -4.05 -13.88 -18.55
N GLU A 16 -4.05 -13.35 -19.76
CA GLU A 16 -4.31 -14.11 -20.99
C GLU A 16 -3.25 -15.19 -21.23
N ALA A 17 -1.98 -14.88 -20.98
CA ALA A 17 -0.89 -15.85 -21.07
C ALA A 17 -1.03 -16.99 -20.05
N PHE A 18 -1.55 -16.68 -18.85
CA PHE A 18 -1.80 -17.68 -17.81
C PHE A 18 -3.04 -18.56 -18.12
N LEU A 19 -4.13 -17.95 -18.60
CA LEU A 19 -5.40 -18.63 -18.86
C LEU A 19 -5.45 -19.34 -20.22
N GLY A 20 -4.59 -18.94 -21.17
CA GLY A 20 -4.60 -19.47 -22.53
C GLY A 20 -5.79 -18.98 -23.38
N GLY A 21 -6.41 -17.87 -22.99
CA GLY A 21 -7.60 -17.32 -23.64
C GLY A 21 -7.70 -15.80 -23.46
N THR A 22 -8.62 -15.18 -24.19
CA THR A 22 -8.82 -13.72 -24.15
C THR A 22 -9.54 -13.27 -22.89
N VAL A 23 -9.10 -12.17 -22.29
CA VAL A 23 -9.73 -11.55 -21.11
C VAL A 23 -10.41 -10.25 -21.54
N ASN A 24 -11.74 -10.22 -21.43
CA ASN A 24 -12.56 -9.09 -21.89
C ASN A 24 -13.11 -8.25 -20.75
N ASP A 25 -13.31 -8.84 -19.58
CA ASP A 25 -13.96 -8.19 -18.43
C ASP A 25 -13.00 -8.12 -17.24
N ALA A 26 -13.08 -7.04 -16.47
CA ALA A 26 -12.31 -6.91 -15.22
C ALA A 26 -13.04 -6.08 -14.16
N VAL A 27 -12.66 -6.32 -12.91
CA VAL A 27 -12.88 -5.41 -11.79
C VAL A 27 -11.55 -4.70 -11.51
N VAL A 28 -11.58 -3.38 -11.43
CA VAL A 28 -10.37 -2.56 -11.22
C VAL A 28 -10.47 -1.86 -9.87
N THR A 29 -9.38 -1.88 -9.10
CA THR A 29 -9.33 -1.27 -7.78
C THR A 29 -8.94 0.20 -7.86
N VAL A 30 -9.39 1.00 -6.90
CA VAL A 30 -8.97 2.39 -6.70
C VAL A 30 -8.86 2.71 -5.20
N PRO A 31 -8.03 3.69 -4.80
CA PRO A 31 -8.04 4.20 -3.44
C PRO A 31 -9.44 4.65 -3.03
N ALA A 32 -9.81 4.48 -1.77
CA ALA A 32 -11.16 4.80 -1.31
C ALA A 32 -11.50 6.29 -1.48
N TYR A 33 -10.49 7.14 -1.40
CA TYR A 33 -10.58 8.60 -1.54
C TYR A 33 -10.67 9.12 -2.97
N PHE A 34 -10.62 8.26 -3.99
CA PHE A 34 -10.80 8.71 -5.37
C PHE A 34 -12.17 9.38 -5.55
N ASN A 35 -12.13 10.59 -6.11
CA ASN A 35 -13.33 11.32 -6.50
C ASN A 35 -13.93 10.75 -7.81
N ASP A 36 -15.10 11.25 -8.19
CA ASP A 36 -15.83 10.75 -9.36
C ASP A 36 -15.03 10.89 -10.67
N SER A 37 -14.27 11.98 -10.84
CA SER A 37 -13.47 12.18 -12.06
C SER A 37 -12.29 11.21 -12.13
N GLN A 38 -11.62 10.93 -11.01
CA GLN A 38 -10.54 9.94 -10.95
C GLN A 38 -11.06 8.52 -11.18
N ARG A 39 -12.24 8.18 -10.65
CA ARG A 39 -12.91 6.89 -10.92
C ARG A 39 -13.26 6.73 -12.39
N GLN A 40 -13.80 7.78 -13.00
CA GLN A 40 -14.11 7.77 -14.43
C GLN A 40 -12.84 7.64 -15.28
N ALA A 41 -11.77 8.38 -14.95
CA ALA A 41 -10.48 8.27 -15.63
C ALA A 41 -9.89 6.85 -15.57
N THR A 42 -10.01 6.16 -14.43
CA THR A 42 -9.60 4.74 -14.31
C THR A 42 -10.46 3.82 -15.19
N LYS A 43 -11.77 4.08 -15.26
CA LYS A 43 -12.68 3.32 -16.13
C LYS A 43 -12.35 3.54 -17.61
N ASP A 44 -12.07 4.77 -18.00
CA ASP A 44 -11.69 5.14 -19.36
C ASP A 44 -10.33 4.52 -19.75
N ALA A 45 -9.38 4.46 -18.81
CA ALA A 45 -8.13 3.72 -19.01
C ALA A 45 -8.38 2.22 -19.29
N GLY A 46 -9.36 1.61 -18.62
CA GLY A 46 -9.80 0.24 -18.93
C GLY A 46 -10.38 0.10 -20.34
N ALA A 47 -11.22 1.06 -20.76
CA ALA A 47 -11.77 1.07 -22.11
C ALA A 47 -10.67 1.21 -23.19
N ILE A 48 -9.68 2.09 -22.97
CA ILE A 48 -8.51 2.24 -23.86
C ILE A 48 -7.69 0.94 -23.92
N ALA A 49 -7.61 0.20 -22.80
CA ALA A 49 -6.94 -1.10 -22.74
C ALA A 49 -7.72 -2.26 -23.40
N GLY A 50 -8.92 -2.00 -23.93
CA GLY A 50 -9.79 -3.03 -24.49
C GLY A 50 -10.32 -3.99 -23.42
N ILE A 51 -10.63 -3.47 -22.23
CA ILE A 51 -11.21 -4.20 -21.10
C ILE A 51 -12.52 -3.53 -20.71
N ASN A 52 -13.59 -4.31 -20.61
CA ASN A 52 -14.85 -3.89 -20.02
C ASN A 52 -14.73 -3.89 -18.49
N VAL A 53 -14.69 -2.70 -17.89
CA VAL A 53 -14.60 -2.55 -16.44
C VAL A 53 -15.99 -2.74 -15.83
N LEU A 54 -16.27 -3.95 -15.34
CA LEU A 54 -17.54 -4.33 -14.74
C LEU A 54 -17.84 -3.52 -13.47
N ARG A 55 -16.81 -3.27 -12.67
CA ARG A 55 -16.91 -2.53 -11.42
C ARG A 55 -15.58 -1.87 -11.07
N ILE A 56 -15.67 -0.65 -10.54
CA ILE A 56 -14.60 -0.03 -9.78
C ILE A 56 -14.84 -0.36 -8.31
N ILE A 57 -13.87 -0.98 -7.65
CA ILE A 57 -13.94 -1.33 -6.23
C ILE A 57 -12.91 -0.55 -5.42
N ASN A 58 -13.28 -0.14 -4.21
CA ASN A 58 -12.32 0.49 -3.30
C ASN A 58 -11.32 -0.55 -2.80
N GLU A 59 -10.04 -0.23 -2.80
CA GLU A 59 -8.95 -1.07 -2.30
C GLU A 59 -9.22 -1.64 -0.91
N PRO A 60 -9.60 -0.85 0.12
CA PRO A 60 -9.86 -1.41 1.45
C PRO A 60 -11.09 -2.33 1.48
N THR A 61 -12.08 -2.11 0.60
CA THR A 61 -13.22 -3.02 0.48
C THR A 61 -12.81 -4.34 -0.17
N ALA A 62 -11.97 -4.29 -1.21
CA ALA A 62 -11.42 -5.49 -1.83
C ALA A 62 -10.57 -6.28 -0.82
N ALA A 63 -9.70 -5.62 -0.06
CA ALA A 63 -8.92 -6.27 0.99
C ALA A 63 -9.82 -6.89 2.09
N ALA A 64 -10.91 -6.23 2.46
CA ALA A 64 -11.88 -6.79 3.40
C ALA A 64 -12.58 -8.04 2.86
N ILE A 65 -12.93 -8.07 1.57
CA ILE A 65 -13.47 -9.27 0.90
C ILE A 65 -12.45 -10.41 0.96
N ALA A 66 -11.18 -10.13 0.66
CA ALA A 66 -10.10 -11.12 0.75
C ALA A 66 -9.93 -11.66 2.18
N TYR A 67 -10.07 -10.80 3.19
CA TYR A 67 -10.06 -11.21 4.60
C TYR A 67 -11.29 -12.06 4.98
N GLY A 68 -12.49 -11.66 4.54
CA GLY A 68 -13.75 -12.22 5.00
C GLY A 68 -14.18 -13.51 4.29
N LEU A 69 -13.66 -13.82 3.11
CA LEU A 69 -14.12 -14.92 2.26
C LEU A 69 -14.15 -16.29 2.97
N ASP A 70 -13.07 -16.62 3.69
CA ASP A 70 -12.94 -17.92 4.37
C ASP A 70 -13.35 -17.88 5.85
N LYS A 71 -13.69 -16.69 6.36
CA LYS A 71 -14.00 -16.49 7.78
C LYS A 71 -15.46 -16.81 8.04
N LYS A 72 -15.75 -18.07 8.39
CA LYS A 72 -17.02 -18.48 9.01
C LYS A 72 -17.11 -17.98 10.46
N ALA A 73 -17.10 -16.66 10.66
CA ALA A 73 -17.35 -16.08 11.95
C ALA A 73 -18.87 -15.95 12.14
N SER A 74 -19.40 -16.55 13.21
CA SER A 74 -20.77 -16.29 13.63
C SER A 74 -20.87 -14.89 14.24
N GLY A 75 -21.76 -14.06 13.70
CA GLY A 75 -22.10 -12.73 14.22
C GLY A 75 -21.29 -11.58 13.64
N GLU A 76 -21.76 -10.38 13.93
CA GLU A 76 -21.21 -9.10 13.46
C GLU A 76 -19.74 -8.90 13.87
N ARG A 77 -18.89 -8.52 12.91
CA ARG A 77 -17.45 -8.25 13.14
C ARG A 77 -17.03 -6.91 12.56
N ASN A 78 -16.63 -6.01 13.43
CA ASN A 78 -15.93 -4.78 13.04
C ASN A 78 -14.45 -5.07 12.75
N VAL A 79 -14.00 -4.75 11.55
CA VAL A 79 -12.63 -4.96 11.05
C VAL A 79 -12.08 -3.63 10.56
N LEU A 80 -10.91 -3.24 11.06
CA LEU A 80 -10.18 -2.08 10.55
C LEU A 80 -9.16 -2.54 9.51
N ILE A 81 -9.25 -2.01 8.31
CA ILE A 81 -8.23 -2.16 7.26
C ILE A 81 -7.29 -0.97 7.34
N TYR A 82 -6.00 -1.24 7.54
CA TYR A 82 -4.92 -0.26 7.49
C TYR A 82 -4.10 -0.54 6.24
N ASP A 83 -4.29 0.26 5.20
CA ASP A 83 -3.65 0.10 3.90
C ASP A 83 -2.60 1.19 3.68
N MET A 84 -1.32 0.82 3.71
CA MET A 84 -0.22 1.76 3.44
C MET A 84 0.63 1.24 2.28
N GLY A 85 0.41 1.85 1.12
CA GLY A 85 1.05 1.50 -0.13
C GLY A 85 2.36 2.25 -0.39
N GLY A 86 2.64 2.44 -1.69
CA GLY A 86 3.81 3.17 -2.17
C GLY A 86 3.65 4.69 -2.09
N GLY A 87 2.45 5.22 -2.36
CA GLY A 87 2.20 6.68 -2.36
C GLY A 87 0.90 7.11 -1.70
N THR A 88 0.06 6.16 -1.27
CA THR A 88 -1.21 6.43 -0.61
C THR A 88 -1.34 5.65 0.69
N PHE A 89 -2.13 6.22 1.59
CA PHE A 89 -2.48 5.63 2.87
C PHE A 89 -3.99 5.74 3.07
N ASP A 90 -4.65 4.61 3.28
CA ASP A 90 -6.08 4.49 3.50
C ASP A 90 -6.36 3.69 4.78
N VAL A 91 -7.37 4.12 5.52
CA VAL A 91 -7.93 3.41 6.67
C VAL A 91 -9.42 3.28 6.45
N SER A 92 -9.94 2.06 6.57
CA SER A 92 -11.39 1.85 6.53
C SER A 92 -11.82 0.96 7.67
N LEU A 93 -12.92 1.32 8.31
CA LEU A 93 -13.58 0.47 9.28
C LEU A 93 -14.83 -0.12 8.64
N LEU A 94 -14.89 -1.46 8.62
CA LEU A 94 -15.99 -2.20 8.04
C LEU A 94 -16.65 -3.07 9.09
N THR A 95 -17.95 -3.26 8.95
CA THR A 95 -18.70 -4.29 9.64
C THR A 95 -18.96 -5.43 8.67
N ILE A 96 -18.64 -6.65 9.09
CA ILE A 96 -18.83 -7.88 8.33
C ILE A 96 -19.84 -8.75 9.05
N GLU A 97 -20.95 -9.08 8.39
CA GLU A 97 -22.01 -9.95 8.92
C GLU A 97 -22.60 -10.77 7.77
N ASP A 98 -22.61 -12.10 7.90
CA ASP A 98 -23.20 -13.04 6.91
C ASP A 98 -22.77 -12.78 5.45
N GLY A 99 -21.49 -12.44 5.25
CA GLY A 99 -20.92 -12.14 3.93
C GLY A 99 -21.26 -10.74 3.38
N ILE A 100 -21.98 -9.93 4.15
CA ILE A 100 -22.24 -8.52 3.85
C ILE A 100 -21.10 -7.69 4.43
N PHE A 101 -20.49 -6.87 3.56
CA PHE A 101 -19.40 -5.96 3.93
C PHE A 101 -19.92 -4.53 3.89
N GLU A 102 -20.10 -3.92 5.05
CA GLU A 102 -20.57 -2.53 5.18
C GLU A 102 -19.44 -1.62 5.63
N VAL A 103 -19.09 -0.62 4.80
CA VAL A 103 -18.10 0.40 5.17
C VAL A 103 -18.75 1.40 6.12
N LYS A 104 -18.26 1.50 7.36
CA LYS A 104 -18.76 2.44 8.37
C LYS A 104 -18.09 3.80 8.28
N ALA A 105 -16.80 3.82 8.01
CA ALA A 105 -16.03 5.04 7.79
C ALA A 105 -14.75 4.75 7.01
N THR A 106 -14.23 5.77 6.35
CA THR A 106 -12.94 5.74 5.67
C THR A 106 -12.18 7.05 5.92
N ALA A 107 -10.89 6.97 6.21
CA ALA A 107 -9.95 8.05 6.48
C ALA A 107 -8.64 7.79 5.70
N GLY A 108 -7.85 8.80 5.36
CA GLY A 108 -6.62 8.55 4.59
C GLY A 108 -5.83 9.80 4.24
N ASP A 109 -4.70 9.58 3.57
CA ASP A 109 -3.83 10.59 2.98
C ASP A 109 -3.35 10.09 1.60
N THR A 110 -3.70 10.85 0.55
CA THR A 110 -3.39 10.50 -0.84
C THR A 110 -1.94 10.81 -1.25
N HIS A 111 -1.13 11.37 -0.33
CA HIS A 111 0.26 11.74 -0.56
C HIS A 111 1.17 11.25 0.58
N LEU A 112 0.89 10.04 1.09
CA LEU A 112 1.65 9.40 2.14
C LEU A 112 1.88 7.93 1.81
N GLY A 113 3.13 7.52 1.63
CA GLY A 113 3.46 6.13 1.45
C GLY A 113 4.95 5.80 1.50
N GLY A 114 5.29 4.62 0.99
CA GLY A 114 6.65 4.10 0.94
C GLY A 114 7.66 5.02 0.24
N GLU A 115 7.24 5.79 -0.74
CA GLU A 115 8.10 6.72 -1.49
C GLU A 115 8.57 7.90 -0.64
N ASP A 116 7.73 8.39 0.29
CA ASP A 116 8.11 9.45 1.23
C ASP A 116 9.21 9.00 2.18
N PHE A 117 9.15 7.73 2.59
CA PHE A 117 10.19 7.12 3.41
C PHE A 117 11.50 6.98 2.63
N ASP A 118 11.42 6.62 1.35
CA ASP A 118 12.59 6.57 0.48
C ASP A 118 13.19 7.96 0.29
N ASN A 119 12.36 9.00 0.11
CA ASN A 119 12.78 10.40 0.02
C ASN A 119 13.58 10.82 1.26
N ARG A 120 13.11 10.49 2.46
CA ARG A 120 13.84 10.80 3.71
C ARG A 120 15.22 10.14 3.78
N ILE A 121 15.34 8.91 3.30
CA ILE A 121 16.64 8.22 3.24
C ILE A 121 17.54 8.85 2.17
N VAL A 122 16.98 9.23 1.01
CA VAL A 122 17.71 9.91 -0.06
C VAL A 122 18.26 11.24 0.43
N ASP A 123 17.44 12.08 1.07
CA ASP A 123 17.86 13.38 1.61
C ASP A 123 18.97 13.22 2.65
N PHE A 124 18.82 12.25 3.56
CA PHE A 124 19.87 11.89 4.53
C PHE A 124 21.18 11.49 3.82
N CYS A 125 21.10 10.64 2.80
CA CYS A 125 22.27 10.19 2.05
C CYS A 125 22.93 11.31 1.24
N MET A 126 22.15 12.23 0.67
CA MET A 126 22.66 13.39 -0.06
C MET A 126 23.43 14.33 0.88
N GLN A 127 22.89 14.60 2.06
CA GLN A 127 23.58 15.40 3.08
C GLN A 127 24.87 14.71 3.57
N ASP A 128 24.83 13.39 3.80
CA ASP A 128 26.00 12.61 4.18
C ASP A 128 27.08 12.61 3.09
N PHE A 129 26.71 12.40 1.83
CA PHE A 129 27.61 12.48 0.68
C PHE A 129 28.27 13.85 0.58
N LYS A 130 27.49 14.93 0.69
CA LYS A 130 27.99 16.30 0.63
C LYS A 130 29.00 16.60 1.73
N ARG A 131 28.71 16.13 2.95
CA ARG A 131 29.61 16.25 4.11
C ARG A 131 30.92 15.47 3.91
N LYS A 132 30.85 14.23 3.40
CA LYS A 132 32.03 13.38 3.15
C LYS A 132 32.90 13.89 2.00
N ASN A 133 32.31 14.57 1.02
CA ASN A 133 32.95 14.90 -0.26
C ASN A 133 33.15 16.41 -0.48
N ARG A 134 33.55 17.14 0.57
CA ARG A 134 33.95 18.57 0.50
C ARG A 134 32.90 19.48 -0.15
N GLY A 135 31.61 19.21 0.12
CA GLY A 135 30.52 20.04 -0.39
C GLY A 135 30.01 19.70 -1.79
N LYS A 136 30.54 18.65 -2.44
CA LYS A 136 30.01 18.15 -3.72
C LYS A 136 28.54 17.74 -3.58
N ASP A 137 27.71 18.20 -4.51
CA ASP A 137 26.27 18.06 -4.45
C ASP A 137 25.74 17.35 -5.70
N LEU A 138 25.05 16.22 -5.49
CA LEU A 138 24.50 15.40 -6.57
C LEU A 138 23.05 15.78 -6.94
N ALA A 139 22.45 16.79 -6.30
CA ALA A 139 21.06 17.22 -6.53
C ALA A 139 20.75 17.56 -8.01
N GLY A 140 21.74 18.08 -8.76
CA GLY A 140 21.58 18.37 -10.18
C GLY A 140 21.69 17.15 -11.10
N ASN A 141 22.12 15.99 -10.60
CA ASN A 141 22.40 14.81 -11.40
C ASN A 141 21.29 13.77 -11.28
N GLN A 142 20.34 13.81 -12.21
CA GLN A 142 19.16 12.92 -12.22
C GLN A 142 19.53 11.44 -12.29
N ARG A 143 20.63 11.09 -12.97
CA ARG A 143 21.11 9.71 -13.04
C ARG A 143 21.63 9.23 -11.68
N ALA A 144 22.41 10.07 -10.98
CA ALA A 144 22.91 9.78 -9.64
C ALA A 144 21.75 9.66 -8.63
N LEU A 145 20.79 10.60 -8.66
CA LEU A 145 19.60 10.58 -7.81
C LEU A 145 18.76 9.32 -8.00
N ARG A 146 18.51 8.90 -9.24
CA ARG A 146 17.77 7.67 -9.52
C ARG A 146 18.47 6.44 -8.96
N ARG A 147 19.80 6.34 -9.13
CA ARG A 147 20.60 5.22 -8.58
C ARG A 147 20.56 5.21 -7.05
N LEU A 148 20.67 6.38 -6.43
CA LEU A 148 20.59 6.53 -4.97
C LEU A 148 19.22 6.08 -4.46
N ARG A 149 18.13 6.58 -5.05
CA ARG A 149 16.76 6.21 -4.70
C ARG A 149 16.53 4.70 -4.75
N THR A 150 16.98 4.02 -5.80
CA THR A 150 16.86 2.56 -5.91
C THR A 150 17.57 1.82 -4.76
N GLN A 151 18.74 2.27 -4.33
CA GLN A 151 19.42 1.64 -3.18
C GLN A 151 18.78 2.02 -1.84
N CYS A 152 18.24 3.24 -1.70
CA CYS A 152 17.50 3.65 -0.51
C CYS A 152 16.24 2.80 -0.31
N GLU A 153 15.47 2.53 -1.38
CA GLU A 153 14.30 1.64 -1.33
C GLU A 153 14.70 0.22 -0.90
N ARG A 154 15.79 -0.32 -1.46
CA ARG A 154 16.33 -1.62 -1.07
C ARG A 154 16.72 -1.65 0.41
N ALA A 155 17.43 -0.62 0.88
CA ALA A 155 17.81 -0.50 2.28
C ALA A 155 16.58 -0.42 3.20
N LYS A 156 15.55 0.37 2.85
CA LYS A 156 14.26 0.41 3.58
C LYS A 156 13.64 -0.97 3.70
N ARG A 157 13.59 -1.74 2.62
CA ARG A 157 13.05 -3.12 2.61
C ARG A 157 13.88 -4.03 3.51
N THR A 158 15.22 -3.97 3.43
CA THR A 158 16.12 -4.71 4.35
C THR A 158 15.89 -4.34 5.81
N LEU A 159 15.67 -3.06 6.12
CA LEU A 159 15.42 -2.59 7.48
C LEU A 159 14.09 -3.08 8.08
N SER A 160 13.18 -3.56 7.24
CA SER A 160 11.93 -4.19 7.71
C SER A 160 12.18 -5.56 8.35
N SER A 161 13.24 -6.28 7.96
CA SER A 161 13.63 -7.58 8.54
C SER A 161 14.91 -7.53 9.38
N SER A 162 15.79 -6.55 9.14
CA SER A 162 17.11 -6.43 9.76
C SER A 162 17.26 -5.12 10.52
N THR A 163 18.15 -5.05 11.50
CA THR A 163 18.39 -3.85 12.31
C THR A 163 19.35 -2.85 11.65
N ASN A 164 20.01 -3.25 10.57
CA ASN A 164 20.97 -2.44 9.83
C ASN A 164 20.92 -2.80 8.33
N ALA A 165 21.23 -1.83 7.47
CA ALA A 165 21.36 -2.00 6.03
C ALA A 165 22.52 -1.14 5.51
N THR A 166 23.20 -1.61 4.47
CA THR A 166 24.29 -0.90 3.81
C THR A 166 23.82 -0.41 2.44
N ILE A 167 24.01 0.89 2.18
CA ILE A 167 23.78 1.52 0.89
C ILE A 167 25.14 1.71 0.24
N GLU A 168 25.38 1.02 -0.87
CA GLU A 168 26.65 1.03 -1.60
C GLU A 168 26.40 1.26 -3.10
N ILE A 169 27.11 2.24 -3.67
CA ILE A 169 26.98 2.65 -5.07
C ILE A 169 28.35 3.07 -5.63
N ASP A 170 28.87 2.29 -6.57
CA ASP A 170 30.10 2.64 -7.29
C ASP A 170 29.90 3.87 -8.18
N SER A 171 30.87 4.78 -8.20
CA SER A 171 30.88 5.99 -9.01
C SER A 171 29.52 6.69 -9.00
N LEU A 172 28.97 6.96 -7.82
CA LEU A 172 27.67 7.63 -7.65
C LEU A 172 27.67 9.01 -8.32
N PHE A 173 28.71 9.82 -8.07
CA PHE A 173 28.83 11.17 -8.58
C PHE A 173 30.30 11.57 -8.77
N ASP A 174 30.68 12.16 -9.91
CA ASP A 174 32.07 12.54 -10.25
C ASP A 174 33.12 11.43 -10.05
N GLY A 175 32.78 10.17 -10.33
CA GLY A 175 33.67 9.04 -10.11
C GLY A 175 33.87 8.64 -8.64
N ILE A 176 33.10 9.23 -7.71
CA ILE A 176 33.18 8.97 -6.28
C ILE A 176 32.20 7.85 -5.91
N ASP A 177 32.71 6.79 -5.30
CA ASP A 177 31.91 5.73 -4.70
C ASP A 177 31.20 6.23 -3.44
N TYR A 178 29.99 5.74 -3.18
CA TYR A 178 29.24 6.07 -1.98
C TYR A 178 28.91 4.82 -1.18
N THR A 179 29.31 4.83 0.10
CA THR A 179 28.93 3.81 1.09
C THR A 179 28.40 4.47 2.36
N CYS A 180 27.28 3.94 2.86
CA CYS A 180 26.62 4.39 4.08
C CYS A 180 25.92 3.22 4.79
N SER A 181 26.15 3.07 6.08
CA SER A 181 25.39 2.13 6.93
C SER A 181 24.25 2.89 7.61
N LEU A 182 23.03 2.37 7.49
CA LEU A 182 21.82 2.94 8.07
C LEU A 182 21.20 1.93 9.03
N SER A 183 21.04 2.31 10.29
CA SER A 183 20.33 1.49 11.27
C SER A 183 18.81 1.68 11.19
N ARG A 184 18.05 0.67 11.62
CA ARG A 184 16.58 0.76 11.72
C ARG A 184 16.17 1.92 12.62
N ALA A 185 16.84 2.09 13.76
CA ALA A 185 16.55 3.19 14.68
C ALA A 185 16.70 4.56 14.00
N ARG A 186 17.73 4.75 13.17
CA ARG A 186 17.92 5.99 12.43
C ARG A 186 16.86 6.19 11.35
N PHE A 187 16.51 5.13 10.62
CA PHE A 187 15.40 5.18 9.66
C PHE A 187 14.08 5.57 10.33
N GLU A 188 13.77 4.96 11.48
CA GLU A 188 12.57 5.26 12.24
C GLU A 188 12.55 6.70 12.75
N GLU A 189 13.69 7.23 13.20
CA GLU A 189 13.84 8.64 13.59
C GLU A 189 13.56 9.59 12.41
N LEU A 190 14.10 9.30 11.23
CA LEU A 190 13.95 10.14 10.03
C LEU A 190 12.50 10.23 9.52
N CYS A 191 11.68 9.22 9.80
CA CYS A 191 10.30 9.09 9.29
C CYS A 191 9.23 9.15 10.39
N MET A 192 9.61 9.43 11.64
CA MET A 192 8.70 9.36 12.78
C MET A 192 7.49 10.29 12.65
N ASP A 193 7.68 11.46 12.02
CA ASP A 193 6.60 12.40 11.72
C ASP A 193 5.55 11.79 10.80
N TYR A 194 5.97 11.14 9.71
CA TYR A 194 5.04 10.43 8.83
C TYR A 194 4.32 9.27 9.51
N PHE A 195 5.04 8.47 10.32
CA PHE A 195 4.42 7.37 11.05
C PHE A 195 3.36 7.88 12.04
N ARG A 196 3.63 8.98 12.76
CA ARG A 196 2.65 9.62 13.64
C ARG A 196 1.47 10.19 12.87
N ASN A 197 1.70 10.83 11.74
CA ASN A 197 0.64 11.40 10.90
C ASN A 197 -0.34 10.32 10.41
N SER A 198 0.15 9.08 10.18
CA SER A 198 -0.71 7.95 9.82
C SER A 198 -1.73 7.56 10.90
N MET A 199 -1.53 7.96 12.16
CA MET A 199 -2.48 7.65 13.25
C MET A 199 -3.71 8.56 13.25
N GLY A 200 -3.59 9.78 12.72
CA GLY A 200 -4.72 10.72 12.62
C GLY A 200 -5.90 10.15 11.84
N PRO A 201 -5.69 9.56 10.64
CA PRO A 201 -6.73 8.85 9.92
C PRO A 201 -7.35 7.68 10.70
N VAL A 202 -6.57 6.92 11.47
CA VAL A 202 -7.11 5.82 12.31
C VAL A 202 -8.08 6.36 13.36
N GLU A 203 -7.71 7.42 14.07
CA GLU A 203 -8.56 8.07 15.06
C GLU A 203 -9.83 8.66 14.43
N LYS A 204 -9.68 9.32 13.29
CA LYS A 204 -10.81 9.87 12.53
C LYS A 204 -11.79 8.77 12.11
N CYS A 205 -11.29 7.65 11.60
CA CYS A 205 -12.12 6.53 11.17
C CYS A 205 -12.93 5.91 12.32
N LEU A 206 -12.35 5.82 13.53
CA LEU A 206 -13.08 5.38 14.72
C LEU A 206 -14.14 6.39 15.16
N LYS A 207 -13.82 7.68 15.12
CA LYS A 207 -14.74 8.76 15.48
C LYS A 207 -15.94 8.81 14.54
N ASP A 208 -15.68 8.81 13.23
CA ASP A 208 -16.72 8.99 12.21
C ASP A 208 -17.64 7.75 12.11
N SER A 209 -17.12 6.56 12.43
CA SER A 209 -17.93 5.33 12.49
C SER A 209 -18.75 5.19 13.78
N GLY A 210 -18.39 5.93 14.84
CA GLY A 210 -19.00 5.77 16.17
C GLY A 210 -18.65 4.45 16.87
N ILE A 211 -17.72 3.67 16.34
CA ILE A 211 -17.31 2.38 16.91
C ILE A 211 -16.18 2.61 17.90
N ASP A 212 -16.38 2.18 19.15
CA ASP A 212 -15.33 2.21 20.16
C ASP A 212 -14.15 1.31 19.77
N LYS A 213 -12.94 1.77 20.08
CA LYS A 213 -11.69 1.05 19.80
C LYS A 213 -11.68 -0.39 20.32
N ARG A 214 -12.35 -0.67 21.44
CA ARG A 214 -12.47 -2.01 22.03
C ARG A 214 -13.38 -2.93 21.21
N SER A 215 -14.30 -2.35 20.45
CA SER A 215 -15.26 -3.05 19.59
C SER A 215 -14.72 -3.35 18.19
N VAL A 216 -13.52 -2.86 17.84
CA VAL A 216 -12.79 -3.33 16.65
C VAL A 216 -12.27 -4.73 16.95
N HIS A 217 -12.69 -5.75 16.22
CA HIS A 217 -12.30 -7.13 16.48
C HIS A 217 -10.92 -7.43 15.93
N GLU A 218 -10.63 -6.95 14.72
CA GLU A 218 -9.44 -7.28 13.95
C GLU A 218 -8.89 -6.03 13.27
N VAL A 219 -7.57 -5.97 13.13
CA VAL A 219 -6.87 -4.92 12.39
C VAL A 219 -6.05 -5.58 11.31
N VAL A 220 -6.46 -5.45 10.05
CA VAL A 220 -5.82 -6.08 8.91
C VAL A 220 -4.85 -5.09 8.26
N MET A 221 -3.61 -5.52 8.08
CA MET A 221 -2.56 -4.70 7.46
C MET A 221 -2.43 -5.02 5.98
N VAL A 222 -2.53 -4.01 5.12
CA VAL A 222 -2.51 -4.12 3.65
C VAL A 222 -1.49 -3.13 3.09
N GLY A 223 -0.89 -3.46 1.95
CA GLY A 223 0.11 -2.60 1.32
C GLY A 223 1.52 -2.80 1.87
N GLY A 224 2.51 -2.76 0.98
CA GLY A 224 3.88 -3.18 1.30
C GLY A 224 4.58 -2.38 2.40
N SER A 225 4.18 -1.12 2.63
CA SER A 225 4.78 -0.27 3.66
C SER A 225 4.34 -0.67 5.08
N THR A 226 3.27 -1.46 5.23
CA THR A 226 2.87 -2.03 6.53
C THR A 226 3.83 -3.09 7.06
N ARG A 227 4.80 -3.55 6.25
CA ARG A 227 5.89 -4.44 6.69
C ARG A 227 6.88 -3.73 7.61
N ILE A 228 6.85 -2.39 7.70
CA ILE A 228 7.73 -1.61 8.57
C ILE A 228 7.40 -1.91 10.05
N PRO A 229 8.35 -2.42 10.86
CA PRO A 229 8.09 -2.80 12.25
C PRO A 229 7.54 -1.67 13.12
N LYS A 230 8.00 -0.44 12.89
CA LYS A 230 7.50 0.74 13.62
C LYS A 230 6.00 0.96 13.40
N VAL A 231 5.53 0.88 12.15
CA VAL A 231 4.12 1.02 11.79
C VAL A 231 3.27 -0.03 12.50
N GLN A 232 3.69 -1.30 12.45
CA GLN A 232 3.00 -2.39 13.14
C GLN A 232 2.96 -2.17 14.66
N SER A 233 4.08 -1.76 15.25
CA SER A 233 4.15 -1.51 16.70
C SER A 233 3.25 -0.37 17.15
N MET A 234 3.14 0.70 16.36
CA MET A 234 2.28 1.84 16.67
C MET A 234 0.80 1.46 16.59
N ILE A 235 0.41 0.67 15.60
CA ILE A 235 -0.96 0.15 15.48
C ILE A 235 -1.28 -0.80 16.63
N GLN A 236 -0.37 -1.71 16.97
CA GLN A 236 -0.54 -2.62 18.10
C GLN A 236 -0.70 -1.86 19.43
N GLU A 237 0.16 -0.86 19.68
CA GLU A 237 0.08 0.00 20.86
C GLU A 237 -1.26 0.75 20.90
N PHE A 238 -1.65 1.35 19.77
CA PHE A 238 -2.91 2.07 19.66
C PHE A 238 -4.11 1.19 20.04
N PHE A 239 -4.15 -0.05 19.57
CA PHE A 239 -5.18 -1.04 19.92
C PHE A 239 -4.89 -1.84 21.21
N ASN A 240 -4.19 -1.23 22.16
CA ASN A 240 -3.96 -1.79 23.50
C ASN A 240 -3.29 -3.18 23.51
N GLY A 241 -2.32 -3.38 22.61
CA GLY A 241 -1.55 -4.62 22.49
C GLY A 241 -2.15 -5.65 21.53
N LYS A 242 -3.33 -5.40 20.96
CA LYS A 242 -3.95 -6.28 19.95
C LYS A 242 -3.02 -6.40 18.74
N ALA A 243 -2.55 -7.62 18.49
CA ALA A 243 -1.69 -7.90 17.35
C ALA A 243 -2.45 -7.67 16.03
N PRO A 244 -1.82 -6.99 15.04
CA PRO A 244 -2.40 -6.90 13.70
C PRO A 244 -2.53 -8.27 13.05
N ASN A 245 -3.59 -8.44 12.27
CA ASN A 245 -3.88 -9.65 11.54
C ASN A 245 -3.07 -9.68 10.23
N ASN A 246 -2.16 -10.63 10.16
CA ASN A 246 -1.30 -10.88 8.99
C ASN A 246 -1.69 -12.17 8.25
N SER A 247 -2.95 -12.61 8.35
CA SER A 247 -3.40 -13.86 7.70
C SER A 247 -3.53 -13.74 6.18
N ILE A 248 -3.51 -12.53 5.64
CA ILE A 248 -3.56 -12.27 4.20
C ILE A 248 -2.24 -11.65 3.75
N ASN A 249 -1.85 -11.93 2.50
CA ASN A 249 -0.66 -11.33 1.91
C ASN A 249 -0.94 -9.83 1.63
N PRO A 250 -0.21 -8.88 2.25
CA PRO A 250 -0.49 -7.45 2.11
C PRO A 250 -0.31 -6.94 0.68
N ASP A 251 0.48 -7.63 -0.16
CA ASP A 251 0.75 -7.22 -1.53
C ASP A 251 -0.32 -7.74 -2.52
N GLU A 252 -1.10 -8.76 -2.13
CA GLU A 252 -2.03 -9.47 -3.02
C GLU A 252 -3.50 -9.36 -2.58
N ALA A 253 -3.75 -8.98 -1.32
CA ALA A 253 -5.10 -8.93 -0.73
C ALA A 253 -6.11 -8.14 -1.57
N VAL A 254 -5.71 -6.97 -2.05
CA VAL A 254 -6.56 -6.09 -2.88
C VAL A 254 -6.92 -6.77 -4.20
N ALA A 255 -5.93 -7.33 -4.90
CA ALA A 255 -6.14 -8.02 -6.17
C ALA A 255 -7.00 -9.28 -5.99
N TYR A 256 -6.78 -10.02 -4.89
CA TYR A 256 -7.57 -11.19 -4.55
C TYR A 256 -9.05 -10.84 -4.36
N GLY A 257 -9.36 -9.82 -3.55
CA GLY A 257 -10.75 -9.40 -3.33
C GLY A 257 -11.42 -8.86 -4.60
N ALA A 258 -10.66 -8.17 -5.46
CA ALA A 258 -11.17 -7.73 -6.76
C ALA A 258 -11.50 -8.92 -7.68
N ALA A 259 -10.67 -9.97 -7.68
CA ALA A 259 -10.93 -11.20 -8.44
C ALA A 259 -12.18 -11.95 -7.93
N VAL A 260 -12.35 -12.04 -6.60
CA VAL A 260 -13.58 -12.59 -5.99
C VAL A 260 -14.81 -11.80 -6.42
N GLN A 261 -14.72 -10.47 -6.41
CA GLN A 261 -15.81 -9.60 -6.86
C GLN A 261 -16.11 -9.77 -8.34
N ALA A 262 -15.09 -10.00 -9.18
CA ALA A 262 -15.26 -10.28 -10.60
C ALA A 262 -16.02 -11.61 -10.81
N ALA A 263 -15.62 -12.66 -10.10
CA ALA A 263 -16.26 -13.98 -10.16
C ALA A 263 -17.76 -13.92 -9.77
N ILE A 264 -18.11 -13.15 -8.74
CA ILE A 264 -19.50 -12.91 -8.35
C ILE A 264 -20.29 -12.20 -9.45
N LEU A 265 -19.69 -11.25 -10.17
CA LEU A 265 -20.35 -10.48 -11.22
C LEU A 265 -20.54 -11.28 -12.52
N THR A 266 -19.66 -12.23 -12.81
CA THR A 266 -19.75 -13.09 -13.99
C THR A 266 -20.58 -14.36 -13.74
N GLY A 267 -21.01 -14.61 -12.50
CA GLY A 267 -21.76 -15.80 -12.12
C GLY A 267 -20.90 -17.06 -11.98
N GLU A 268 -19.58 -16.93 -12.09
CA GLU A 268 -18.64 -18.02 -11.81
C GLU A 268 -18.46 -18.14 -10.30
N GLY A 269 -19.25 -19.01 -9.66
CA GLY A 269 -19.23 -19.23 -8.21
C GLY A 269 -20.61 -19.39 -7.57
N SER A 270 -21.69 -19.15 -8.32
CA SER A 270 -23.07 -19.39 -7.87
C SER A 270 -23.51 -20.87 -7.97
N SER A 271 -22.55 -21.79 -8.10
CA SER A 271 -22.79 -23.23 -8.26
C SER A 271 -22.12 -23.99 -7.11
N GLN A 272 -22.71 -23.93 -5.91
CA GLN A 272 -22.86 -25.05 -4.96
C GLN A 272 -23.79 -24.66 -3.82
#